data_AF-A0A369QN50-F1
#
_entry.id   AF-A0A369QN50-F1
#
_cell.length_a   1.000
_cell.length_b   1.000
_cell.length_c   1.000
_cell.angle_alpha   90.00
_cell.angle_beta   90.00
_cell.angle_gamma   90.00
#
_symmetry.space_group_name_H-M   'P 1'
#
loop_
_entity.id
_entity.type
_entity.pdbx_description
1 polymer ?
#
loop_
_entity_poly.entity_id
_entity_poly.type
_entity_poly.pdbx_seq_one_letter_code
_entity_poly.pdbx_strand_id
1 'polypeptide(L)'
;MNKILLYLVESGACLLVFYLLYSLVLKRENSFQYNRFYLLLTPLLSFIIPLLELPFLQQPEPLTIFVTQQLAPITISVNPEATAEVNLFNWRTGLLFLYSAGAAFFLFRLLRQLYQLHLFYRKTRANHFYWQNIRVHKTDGAQPTFSFWNCIYLDNSQALSEAETERVLLHEAVHIQQKHSLDILYLESIRVIFWFNLLLYLYQQAITSNHEFIADAAVLRTTTPETYARLLARQMLHRLKFSFGNYFNKSLTLKRMKMLQQTDRRPNNLKKLAVLPILGVLIFALSCADTETPLKKPTENLNQSQAESQINRDDEVFTFVEQNPVFPGGLEKMYAFIGNTMKYPEAAKKANLEGNVIAQFVITKEGKITDVQIVKSLSPETDAETKRVIALMPNWQPGKQDGKPLNVKYTLPIRFALNPSNSTGASNQLTPQNNPNEPIFTQVEQNPQFSGGLEKMYQFLGTNIKYPKAAVQANLEGMVVAKFQVTKAGKIKDIKIEKSLSPETDAEAKRVISMMPTWEPGKQNGKPVNVEYTLPIKFSLDAAKPQKAAQPLKTGFFWNNNRIYWKTSLQGNC
;
A
#
# COMPACT_ATOMS: atom_id res chain seq x y z
N MET A 1 8.86 -5.46 2.04
CA MET A 1 9.90 -5.49 0.99
C MET A 1 9.27 -5.37 -0.39
N ASN A 2 8.13 -6.06 -0.63
CA ASN A 2 7.33 -5.89 -1.85
C ASN A 2 7.04 -4.42 -2.17
N LYS A 3 6.67 -3.59 -1.18
CA LYS A 3 6.36 -2.17 -1.42
C LYS A 3 7.53 -1.33 -1.96
N ILE A 4 8.76 -1.48 -1.44
CA ILE A 4 9.91 -0.69 -1.91
C ILE A 4 10.35 -1.16 -3.31
N LEU A 5 10.35 -2.48 -3.53
CA LEU A 5 10.67 -3.04 -4.85
C LEU A 5 9.63 -2.64 -5.89
N LEU A 6 8.34 -2.74 -5.53
CA LEU A 6 7.21 -2.32 -6.36
C LEU A 6 7.33 -0.83 -6.71
N TYR A 7 7.59 0.03 -5.73
CA TYR A 7 7.83 1.45 -5.95
C TYR A 7 8.98 1.72 -6.93
N LEU A 8 10.11 1.01 -6.81
CA LEU A 8 11.24 1.16 -7.74
C LEU A 8 10.89 0.72 -9.17
N VAL A 9 10.07 -0.33 -9.30
CA VAL A 9 9.59 -0.80 -10.61
C VAL A 9 8.61 0.18 -11.23
N GLU A 10 7.63 0.67 -10.46
CA GLU A 10 6.63 1.65 -10.90
C GLU A 10 7.26 2.97 -11.32
N SER A 11 8.19 3.50 -10.50
CA SER A 11 8.93 4.70 -10.84
C SER A 11 9.85 4.51 -12.05
N GLY A 12 10.46 3.33 -12.20
CA GLY A 12 11.22 2.95 -13.38
C GLY A 12 10.36 2.89 -14.66
N ALA A 13 9.16 2.33 -14.56
CA ALA A 13 8.19 2.29 -15.67
C ALA A 13 7.74 3.70 -16.08
N CYS A 14 7.43 4.57 -15.11
CA CYS A 14 7.11 5.97 -15.37
C CYS A 14 8.25 6.71 -16.09
N LEU A 15 9.49 6.55 -15.62
CA LEU A 15 10.68 7.13 -16.25
C LEU A 15 10.80 6.70 -17.71
N LEU A 16 10.59 5.41 -17.99
CA LEU A 16 10.66 4.84 -19.33
C LEU A 16 9.59 5.43 -20.25
N VAL A 17 8.34 5.46 -19.82
CA VAL A 17 7.22 6.02 -20.61
C VAL A 17 7.48 7.49 -20.94
N PHE A 18 7.89 8.30 -19.97
CA PHE A 18 8.22 9.69 -20.22
C PHE A 18 9.43 9.85 -21.16
N TYR A 19 10.45 9.00 -21.03
CA TYR A 19 11.60 9.05 -21.93
C TYR A 19 11.22 8.68 -23.37
N LEU A 20 10.38 7.67 -23.55
CA LEU A 20 9.89 7.25 -24.87
C LEU A 20 9.06 8.35 -25.54
N LEU A 21 8.17 9.01 -24.79
CA LEU A 21 7.41 10.17 -25.30
C LEU A 21 8.36 11.27 -25.77
N TYR A 22 9.39 11.58 -24.98
CA TYR A 22 10.41 12.53 -25.41
C TYR A 22 11.12 12.07 -26.68
N SER A 23 11.63 10.83 -26.70
CA SER A 23 12.46 10.31 -27.79
C SER A 23 11.70 10.24 -29.13
N LEU A 24 10.42 9.84 -29.10
CA LEU A 24 9.60 9.62 -30.28
C LEU A 24 8.92 10.90 -30.78
N VAL A 25 8.46 11.76 -29.88
CA VAL A 25 7.63 12.93 -30.22
C VAL A 25 8.43 14.23 -30.07
N LEU A 26 8.88 14.54 -28.85
CA LEU A 26 9.39 15.88 -28.51
C LEU A 26 10.82 16.16 -29.03
N LYS A 27 11.67 15.14 -29.10
CA LYS A 27 13.07 15.24 -29.53
C LYS A 27 13.22 15.78 -30.96
N ARG A 28 12.20 15.62 -31.79
CA ARG A 28 12.19 16.07 -33.20
C ARG A 28 11.65 17.50 -33.37
N GLU A 29 11.16 18.11 -32.29
CA GLU A 29 10.57 19.45 -32.32
C GLU A 29 11.63 20.53 -32.00
N ASN A 30 11.59 21.64 -32.72
CA ASN A 30 12.51 22.79 -32.53
C ASN A 30 12.17 23.65 -31.29
N SER A 31 11.43 23.11 -30.32
CA SER A 31 11.07 23.79 -29.07
C SER A 31 12.01 23.39 -27.93
N PHE A 32 13.28 23.74 -28.05
CA PHE A 32 14.33 23.28 -27.12
C PHE A 32 14.11 23.71 -25.66
N GLN A 33 13.53 24.89 -25.42
CA GLN A 33 13.20 25.33 -24.06
C GLN A 33 12.10 24.48 -23.41
N TYR A 34 11.09 24.08 -24.19
CA TYR A 34 10.06 23.15 -23.71
C TYR A 34 10.64 21.77 -23.43
N ASN A 35 11.50 21.27 -24.33
CA ASN A 35 12.19 20.00 -24.15
C ASN A 35 13.09 19.99 -22.91
N ARG A 36 13.76 21.12 -22.63
CA ARG A 36 14.54 21.31 -21.39
C ARG A 36 13.66 21.15 -20.16
N PHE A 37 12.56 21.91 -20.12
CA PHE A 37 11.61 21.87 -19.00
C PHE A 37 11.05 20.46 -18.79
N TYR A 38 10.62 19.80 -19.86
CA TYR A 38 10.12 18.43 -19.83
C TYR A 38 11.14 17.46 -19.24
N LEU A 39 12.39 17.46 -19.75
CA LEU A 39 13.45 16.54 -19.33
C LEU A 39 13.90 16.75 -17.87
N LEU A 40 13.67 17.94 -17.30
CA LEU A 40 13.94 18.21 -15.90
C LEU A 40 12.76 17.81 -15.00
N LEU A 41 11.52 18.04 -15.45
CA LEU A 41 10.32 17.79 -14.69
C LEU A 41 9.95 16.30 -14.59
N THR A 42 10.00 15.57 -15.70
CA THR A 42 9.48 14.20 -15.73
C THR A 42 10.23 13.20 -14.85
N PRO A 43 11.56 13.30 -14.60
CA PRO A 43 12.21 12.49 -13.59
C PRO A 43 11.63 12.69 -12.19
N LEU A 44 11.32 13.93 -11.76
CA LEU A 44 10.67 14.16 -10.47
C LEU A 44 9.27 13.55 -10.44
N LEU A 45 8.47 13.80 -11.49
CA LEU A 45 7.12 13.27 -11.57
C LEU A 45 7.11 11.74 -11.53
N SER A 46 8.05 11.06 -12.19
CA SER A 46 8.11 9.59 -12.14
C SER A 46 8.39 9.01 -10.75
N PHE A 47 9.01 9.78 -9.86
CA PHE A 47 9.19 9.37 -8.46
C PHE A 47 8.00 9.79 -7.59
N ILE A 48 7.33 10.90 -7.91
CA ILE A 48 6.19 11.40 -7.14
C ILE A 48 4.90 10.63 -7.46
N ILE A 49 4.66 10.26 -8.73
CA ILE A 49 3.41 9.61 -9.15
C ILE A 49 3.11 8.33 -8.36
N PRO A 50 4.05 7.38 -8.18
CA PRO A 50 3.79 6.17 -7.39
C PRO A 50 3.59 6.44 -5.89
N LEU A 51 3.88 7.66 -5.39
CA LEU A 51 3.60 8.08 -4.01
C LEU A 51 2.20 8.67 -3.85
N LEU A 52 1.48 8.96 -4.95
CA LEU A 52 0.16 9.57 -4.91
C LEU A 52 -0.91 8.49 -4.73
N GLU A 53 -1.36 8.29 -3.50
CA GLU A 53 -2.59 7.55 -3.21
C GLU A 53 -3.77 8.50 -3.49
N LEU A 54 -4.56 8.23 -4.54
CA LEU A 54 -5.76 9.03 -4.89
C LEU A 54 -7.03 8.28 -4.44
N PRO A 55 -7.50 8.47 -3.19
CA PRO A 55 -8.62 7.72 -2.62
C PRO A 55 -9.97 7.97 -3.32
N PHE A 56 -10.08 9.01 -4.16
CA PHE A 56 -11.31 9.34 -4.88
C PHE A 56 -11.57 8.44 -6.11
N LEU A 57 -10.55 7.77 -6.64
CA LEU A 57 -10.69 6.85 -7.78
C LEU A 57 -10.99 5.41 -7.35
N GLN A 58 -10.86 5.11 -6.05
CA GLN A 58 -11.26 3.83 -5.49
C GLN A 58 -12.78 3.83 -5.36
N GLN A 59 -13.44 2.91 -6.06
CA GLN A 59 -14.85 2.64 -5.78
C GLN A 59 -14.98 2.22 -4.31
N PRO A 60 -16.00 2.68 -3.58
CA PRO A 60 -16.21 2.24 -2.21
C PRO A 60 -16.34 0.72 -2.24
N GLU A 61 -15.43 0.03 -1.55
CA GLU A 61 -15.54 -1.42 -1.41
C GLU A 61 -16.92 -1.76 -0.84
N PRO A 62 -17.65 -2.72 -1.41
CA PRO A 62 -18.89 -3.18 -0.82
C PRO A 62 -18.59 -3.68 0.59
N LEU A 63 -19.26 -3.10 1.59
CA LEU A 63 -19.19 -3.53 2.98
C LEU A 63 -19.65 -4.99 3.11
N THR A 64 -18.74 -5.94 2.95
CA THR A 64 -18.99 -7.35 3.26
C THR A 64 -18.77 -7.57 4.76
N ILE A 65 -19.82 -7.35 5.55
CA ILE A 65 -19.82 -7.67 6.97
C ILE A 65 -20.14 -9.16 7.11
N PHE A 66 -19.14 -10.00 7.33
CA PHE A 66 -19.35 -11.35 7.81
C PHE A 66 -19.57 -11.29 9.33
N VAL A 67 -20.83 -11.31 9.78
CA VAL A 67 -21.14 -11.59 11.19
C VAL A 67 -21.13 -13.10 11.38
N THR A 68 -19.94 -13.67 11.48
CA THR A 68 -19.75 -14.92 12.21
C THR A 68 -18.92 -14.55 13.43
N GLN A 69 -19.42 -14.80 14.64
CA GLN A 69 -18.59 -14.82 15.84
C GLN A 69 -17.56 -15.95 15.67
N GLN A 70 -16.48 -15.64 14.95
CA GLN A 70 -15.37 -16.53 14.76
C GLN A 70 -14.35 -16.13 15.81
N LEU A 71 -14.22 -16.94 16.85
CA LEU A 71 -13.15 -16.79 17.83
C LEU A 71 -11.83 -16.67 17.09
N ALA A 72 -11.00 -15.68 17.46
CA ALA A 72 -9.67 -15.55 16.91
C ALA A 72 -8.91 -16.87 17.15
N PRO A 73 -8.28 -17.46 16.12
CA PRO A 73 -7.58 -18.72 16.30
C PRO A 73 -6.44 -18.61 17.30
N ILE A 74 -6.38 -19.60 18.18
CA ILE A 74 -5.35 -19.71 19.21
C ILE A 74 -4.05 -20.09 18.54
N THR A 75 -3.07 -19.19 18.50
CA THR A 75 -1.77 -19.48 17.89
C THR A 75 -0.86 -20.11 18.92
N ILE A 76 -0.45 -21.35 18.69
CA ILE A 76 0.44 -22.10 19.58
C ILE A 76 1.78 -22.18 18.90
N SER A 77 2.71 -21.41 19.47
CA SER A 77 4.09 -21.30 19.03
C SER A 77 4.93 -22.16 19.96
N VAL A 78 5.51 -23.23 19.43
CA VAL A 78 6.57 -23.93 20.15
C VAL A 78 7.84 -23.16 19.88
N ASN A 79 8.46 -22.65 20.95
CA ASN A 79 9.79 -22.10 20.90
C ASN A 79 10.76 -23.30 20.95
N PRO A 80 11.30 -23.80 19.83
CA PRO A 80 12.42 -24.73 19.93
C PRO A 80 13.51 -24.02 20.73
N GLU A 81 14.17 -24.73 21.63
CA GLU A 81 15.42 -24.24 22.23
C GLU A 81 16.28 -23.67 21.11
N ALA A 82 16.52 -22.36 21.19
CA ALA A 82 17.23 -21.62 20.18
C ALA A 82 18.67 -22.12 20.17
N THR A 83 18.93 -23.15 19.37
CA THR A 83 20.20 -23.21 18.68
C THR A 83 20.20 -21.97 17.80
N ALA A 84 20.95 -20.96 18.23
CA ALA A 84 21.20 -19.79 17.42
C ALA A 84 21.96 -20.25 16.19
N GLU A 85 21.24 -20.66 15.14
CA GLU A 85 21.77 -20.57 13.79
C GLU A 85 22.05 -19.09 13.58
N VAL A 86 23.31 -18.71 13.79
CA VAL A 86 23.81 -17.42 13.35
C VAL A 86 23.69 -17.46 11.84
N ASN A 87 22.55 -17.01 11.32
CA ASN A 87 22.40 -16.62 9.93
C ASN A 87 23.34 -15.41 9.75
N LEU A 88 24.63 -15.70 9.53
CA LEU A 88 25.68 -14.73 9.26
C LEU A 88 25.34 -13.91 8.01
N PHE A 89 24.45 -14.42 7.16
CA PHE A 89 24.06 -13.78 5.92
C PHE A 89 22.56 -13.48 5.86
N ASN A 90 22.19 -12.28 6.30
CA ASN A 90 20.88 -11.71 6.02
C ASN A 90 20.93 -11.00 4.66
N TRP A 91 20.35 -11.60 3.63
CA TRP A 91 20.37 -11.04 2.27
C TRP A 91 19.76 -9.63 2.19
N ARG A 92 18.83 -9.28 3.08
CA ARG A 92 18.25 -7.93 3.16
C ARG A 92 19.28 -6.91 3.65
N THR A 93 20.08 -7.26 4.67
CA THR A 93 21.18 -6.38 5.10
C THR A 93 22.27 -6.33 4.03
N GLY A 94 22.52 -7.44 3.33
CA GLY A 94 23.40 -7.49 2.15
C GLY A 94 22.97 -6.54 1.03
N LEU A 95 21.69 -6.53 0.65
CA LEU A 95 21.16 -5.62 -0.38
C LEU A 95 21.20 -4.15 0.05
N LEU A 96 20.88 -3.84 1.31
CA LEU A 96 20.98 -2.48 1.84
C LEU A 96 22.43 -2.00 1.85
N PHE A 97 23.36 -2.87 2.24
CA PHE A 97 24.79 -2.57 2.19
C PHE A 97 25.25 -2.34 0.75
N LEU A 98 24.88 -3.21 -0.20
CA LEU A 98 25.21 -3.07 -1.62
C LEU A 98 24.67 -1.76 -2.20
N TYR A 99 23.40 -1.44 -1.93
CA TYR A 99 22.78 -0.19 -2.37
C TYR A 99 23.52 1.03 -1.80
N SER A 100 23.81 1.02 -0.50
CA SER A 100 24.49 2.13 0.19
C SER A 100 25.94 2.29 -0.27
N ALA A 101 26.66 1.18 -0.49
CA ALA A 101 28.01 1.18 -1.04
C ALA A 101 28.05 1.76 -2.45
N GLY A 102 27.09 1.38 -3.31
CA GLY A 102 26.94 1.96 -4.65
C GLY A 102 26.68 3.48 -4.59
N ALA A 103 25.70 3.91 -3.78
CA ALA A 103 25.40 5.33 -3.61
C ALA A 103 26.61 6.12 -3.10
N ALA A 104 27.35 5.58 -2.11
CA ALA A 104 28.57 6.20 -1.58
C ALA A 104 29.68 6.31 -2.64
N PHE A 105 29.86 5.29 -3.48
CA PHE A 105 30.84 5.33 -4.58
C PHE A 105 30.52 6.42 -5.61
N PHE A 106 29.25 6.52 -6.05
CA PHE A 106 28.84 7.54 -7.01
C PHE A 106 28.87 8.96 -6.41
N LEU A 107 28.54 9.09 -5.12
CA LEU A 107 28.69 10.36 -4.39
C LEU A 107 30.15 10.79 -4.32
N PHE A 108 31.04 9.88 -3.92
CA PHE A 108 32.48 10.14 -3.89
C PHE A 108 33.02 10.53 -5.27
N ARG A 109 32.59 9.84 -6.33
CA ARG A 109 32.93 10.19 -7.71
C ARG A 109 32.50 11.62 -8.06
N LEU A 110 31.28 12.03 -7.72
CA LEU A 110 30.76 13.39 -7.95
C LEU A 110 31.58 14.44 -7.18
N LEU A 111 31.82 14.20 -5.89
CA LEU A 111 32.62 15.09 -5.04
C LEU A 111 34.06 15.23 -5.57
N ARG A 112 34.68 14.13 -6.02
CA ARG A 112 36.02 14.16 -6.62
C ARG A 112 36.05 15.01 -7.89
N GLN A 113 35.04 14.92 -8.76
CA GLN A 113 34.95 15.74 -9.97
C GLN A 113 34.80 17.23 -9.64
N LEU A 114 33.96 17.58 -8.68
CA LEU A 114 33.81 18.96 -8.20
C LEU A 114 35.09 19.48 -7.57
N TYR A 115 35.81 18.66 -6.81
CA TYR A 115 37.09 19.01 -6.23
C TYR A 115 38.17 19.22 -7.30
N GLN A 116 38.25 18.35 -8.32
CA GLN A 116 39.17 18.53 -9.46
C GLN A 116 38.88 19.84 -10.22
N LEU A 117 37.60 20.17 -10.44
CA LEU A 117 37.20 21.43 -11.04
C LEU A 117 37.57 22.63 -10.16
N HIS A 118 37.41 22.52 -8.84
CA HIS A 118 37.81 23.55 -7.90
C HIS A 118 39.34 23.78 -7.91
N LEU A 119 40.13 22.71 -7.92
CA LEU A 119 41.59 22.79 -8.07
C LEU A 119 41.97 23.44 -9.40
N PHE A 120 41.29 23.07 -10.49
CA PHE A 120 41.51 23.66 -11.81
C PHE A 120 41.18 25.17 -11.84
N TYR A 121 40.08 25.57 -11.21
CA TYR A 121 39.73 26.97 -11.01
C TYR A 121 40.82 27.72 -10.23
N ARG A 122 41.34 27.15 -9.13
CA ARG A 122 42.43 27.77 -8.36
C ARG A 122 43.69 27.98 -9.21
N LYS A 123 44.05 27.01 -10.05
CA LYS A 123 45.22 27.09 -10.94
C LYS A 123 45.05 28.16 -12.03
N THR A 124 43.85 28.28 -12.59
CA THR A 124 43.57 29.17 -13.74
C THR A 124 43.12 30.57 -13.33
N ARG A 125 42.91 30.84 -12.03
CA ARG A 125 42.37 32.11 -11.53
C ARG A 125 43.22 33.34 -11.88
N ALA A 126 44.54 33.20 -11.94
CA ALA A 126 45.44 34.32 -12.27
C ALA A 126 45.37 34.73 -13.76
N ASN A 127 45.11 33.78 -14.65
CA ASN A 127 45.13 33.99 -16.10
C ASN A 127 43.70 34.14 -16.66
N HIS A 128 42.99 35.18 -16.23
CA HIS A 128 41.63 35.48 -16.69
C HIS A 128 41.50 36.89 -17.29
N PHE A 129 40.51 37.06 -18.15
CA PHE A 129 40.03 38.35 -18.63
C PHE A 129 38.50 38.42 -18.53
N TYR A 130 37.94 39.62 -18.65
CA TYR A 130 36.49 39.82 -18.66
C TYR A 130 36.00 40.01 -20.09
N TRP A 131 34.95 39.30 -20.47
CA TRP A 131 34.21 39.48 -21.71
C TRP A 131 32.72 39.58 -21.37
N GLN A 132 32.08 40.70 -21.70
CA GLN A 132 30.68 40.99 -21.34
C GLN A 132 30.35 40.73 -19.85
N ASN A 133 31.25 41.14 -18.94
CA ASN A 133 31.14 40.91 -17.48
C ASN A 133 31.20 39.43 -17.04
N ILE A 134 31.60 38.52 -17.94
CA ILE A 134 31.84 37.10 -17.66
C ILE A 134 33.35 36.86 -17.55
N ARG A 135 33.77 36.07 -16.56
CA ARG A 135 35.18 35.69 -16.39
C ARG A 135 35.57 34.59 -17.38
N VAL A 136 36.59 34.86 -18.19
CA VAL A 136 37.14 33.93 -19.16
C VAL A 136 38.56 33.54 -18.75
N HIS A 137 38.76 32.28 -18.42
CA HIS A 137 40.06 31.70 -18.05
C HIS A 137 40.70 31.04 -19.27
N LYS A 138 41.95 31.37 -19.59
CA LYS A 138 42.69 30.71 -20.67
C LYS A 138 43.24 29.37 -20.16
N THR A 139 43.04 28.30 -20.92
CA THR A 139 43.47 26.93 -20.54
C THR A 139 44.69 26.43 -21.30
N ASP A 140 45.14 27.14 -22.34
CA ASP A 140 46.33 26.84 -23.15
C ASP A 140 46.43 25.34 -23.56
N GLY A 141 45.30 24.73 -23.96
CA GLY A 141 45.23 23.33 -24.38
C GLY A 141 45.12 22.30 -23.26
N ALA A 142 45.16 22.70 -21.98
CA ALA A 142 45.04 21.76 -20.85
C ALA A 142 43.66 21.11 -20.75
N GLN A 143 42.61 21.83 -21.16
CA GLN A 143 41.23 21.35 -21.25
C GLN A 143 40.55 22.02 -22.45
N PRO A 144 39.59 21.34 -23.11
CA PRO A 144 38.82 21.94 -24.19
C PRO A 144 38.01 23.14 -23.71
N THR A 145 37.48 23.95 -24.63
CA THR A 145 36.55 25.02 -24.25
C THR A 145 35.29 24.46 -23.60
N PHE A 146 34.93 24.99 -22.43
CA PHE A 146 33.69 24.69 -21.72
C PHE A 146 33.32 25.84 -20.77
N SER A 147 32.07 25.86 -20.34
CA SER A 147 31.53 26.79 -19.35
C SER A 147 31.05 26.06 -18.10
N PHE A 148 31.29 26.65 -16.94
CA PHE A 148 30.78 26.13 -15.67
C PHE A 148 30.42 27.27 -14.72
N TRP A 149 29.20 27.21 -14.17
CA TRP A 149 28.64 28.18 -13.24
C TRP A 149 28.60 29.61 -13.83
N ASN A 150 29.62 30.43 -13.56
CA ASN A 150 29.75 31.81 -14.03
C ASN A 150 31.13 32.07 -14.68
N CYS A 151 31.80 31.02 -15.14
CA CYS A 151 33.13 31.10 -15.74
C CYS A 151 33.18 30.35 -17.07
N ILE A 152 33.87 30.93 -18.05
CA ILE A 152 34.22 30.29 -19.33
C ILE A 152 35.67 29.87 -19.24
N TYR A 153 35.98 28.64 -19.62
CA TYR A 153 37.33 28.13 -19.77
C TYR A 153 37.59 28.01 -21.27
N LEU A 154 38.46 28.85 -21.80
CA LEU A 154 38.73 28.97 -23.24
C LEU A 154 40.03 28.25 -23.60
N ASP A 155 39.92 27.29 -24.51
CA ASP A 155 41.08 26.68 -25.15
C ASP A 155 41.67 27.61 -26.21
N ASN A 156 42.84 28.16 -25.88
CA ASN A 156 43.64 29.07 -26.72
C ASN A 156 44.69 28.31 -27.57
N SER A 157 44.72 26.97 -27.54
CA SER A 157 45.70 26.21 -28.33
C SER A 157 45.42 26.22 -29.84
N GLN A 158 44.20 26.56 -30.24
CA GLN A 158 43.79 26.68 -31.63
C GLN A 158 43.81 28.13 -32.09
N ALA A 159 44.49 28.41 -33.21
CA ALA A 159 44.45 29.71 -33.87
C ALA A 159 43.09 29.94 -34.55
N LEU A 160 42.12 30.45 -33.78
CA LEU A 160 40.83 30.93 -34.26
C LEU A 160 40.93 32.44 -34.56
N SER A 161 40.23 32.89 -35.60
CA SER A 161 40.06 34.33 -35.84
C SER A 161 39.27 34.98 -34.70
N GLU A 162 39.38 36.30 -34.57
CA GLU A 162 38.66 37.06 -33.53
C GLU A 162 37.15 36.83 -33.61
N ALA A 163 36.59 36.88 -34.82
CA ALA A 163 35.17 36.60 -35.04
C ALA A 163 34.78 35.13 -34.76
N GLU A 164 35.65 34.15 -35.01
CA GLU A 164 35.39 32.76 -34.62
C GLU A 164 35.41 32.61 -33.09
N THR A 165 36.36 33.26 -32.43
CA THR A 165 36.50 33.24 -30.96
C THR A 165 35.27 33.87 -30.29
N GLU A 166 34.79 35.00 -30.80
CA GLU A 166 33.58 35.65 -30.30
C GLU A 166 32.35 34.73 -30.39
N ARG A 167 32.18 33.99 -31.49
CA ARG A 167 31.08 33.03 -31.64
C ARG A 167 31.16 31.88 -30.64
N VAL A 168 32.37 31.40 -30.35
CA VAL A 168 32.59 30.37 -29.32
C VAL A 168 32.27 30.93 -27.93
N LEU A 169 32.69 32.16 -27.62
CA LEU A 169 32.36 32.81 -26.36
C LEU A 169 30.85 33.04 -26.21
N LEU A 170 30.16 33.45 -27.28
CA LEU A 170 28.70 33.62 -27.28
C LEU A 170 27.99 32.28 -27.04
N HIS A 171 28.47 31.17 -27.64
CA HIS A 171 27.97 29.82 -27.36
C HIS A 171 28.09 29.48 -25.87
N GLU A 172 29.30 29.62 -25.31
CA GLU A 172 29.57 29.30 -23.90
C GLU A 172 28.82 30.22 -22.93
N ALA A 173 28.60 31.48 -23.30
CA ALA A 173 27.82 32.43 -22.51
C ALA A 173 26.36 32.00 -22.35
N VAL A 174 25.76 31.37 -23.36
CA VAL A 174 24.38 30.88 -23.28
C VAL A 174 24.24 29.81 -22.19
N HIS A 175 25.23 28.93 -22.04
CA HIS A 175 25.23 27.92 -20.98
C HIS A 175 25.24 28.54 -19.57
N ILE A 176 25.95 29.66 -19.39
CA ILE A 176 25.99 30.43 -18.14
C ILE A 176 24.64 31.13 -17.92
N GLN A 177 24.15 31.88 -18.91
CA GLN A 177 22.90 32.63 -18.82
C GLN A 177 21.71 31.72 -18.50
N GLN A 178 21.67 30.54 -19.12
CA GLN A 178 20.62 29.54 -18.91
C GLN A 178 20.87 28.65 -17.68
N LYS A 179 22.02 28.79 -17.00
CA LYS A 179 22.42 27.98 -15.83
C LYS A 179 22.46 26.47 -16.11
N HIS A 180 22.92 26.06 -17.28
CA HIS A 180 22.96 24.64 -17.69
C HIS A 180 23.81 23.76 -16.74
N SER A 181 24.80 24.32 -16.04
CA SER A 181 25.54 23.58 -15.01
C SER A 181 24.65 23.08 -13.87
N LEU A 182 23.62 23.83 -13.47
CA LEU A 182 22.68 23.40 -12.42
C LEU A 182 21.84 22.20 -12.86
N ASP A 183 21.36 22.21 -14.09
CA ASP A 183 20.58 21.11 -14.66
C ASP A 183 21.36 19.78 -14.65
N ILE A 184 22.66 19.83 -14.99
CA ILE A 184 23.54 18.65 -14.97
C ILE A 184 23.77 18.19 -13.52
N LEU A 185 24.04 19.11 -12.59
CA LEU A 185 24.22 18.76 -11.17
C LEU A 185 22.95 18.13 -10.58
N TYR A 186 21.79 18.64 -10.92
CA TYR A 186 20.50 18.10 -10.53
C TYR A 186 20.33 16.64 -10.98
N LEU A 187 20.60 16.32 -12.26
CA LEU A 187 20.51 14.94 -12.73
C LEU A 187 21.60 14.03 -12.14
N GLU A 188 22.82 14.53 -11.95
CA GLU A 188 23.88 13.78 -11.25
C GLU A 188 23.48 13.46 -9.81
N SER A 189 22.83 14.39 -9.08
CA SER A 189 22.30 14.12 -7.74
C SER A 189 21.25 13.01 -7.72
N ILE A 190 20.31 13.02 -8.67
CA ILE A 190 19.32 11.93 -8.81
C ILE A 190 20.02 10.61 -9.15
N ARG A 191 21.03 10.63 -10.03
CA ARG A 191 21.83 9.46 -10.39
C ARG A 191 22.65 8.89 -9.23
N VAL A 192 23.04 9.68 -8.23
CA VAL A 192 23.70 9.13 -7.03
C VAL A 192 22.71 8.26 -6.23
N ILE A 193 21.47 8.72 -6.08
CA ILE A 193 20.41 8.00 -5.36
C ILE A 193 20.01 6.75 -6.15
N PHE A 194 19.74 6.92 -7.45
CA PHE A 194 19.28 5.85 -8.35
C PHE A 194 20.39 5.36 -9.28
N TRP A 195 21.57 5.05 -8.71
CA TRP A 195 22.79 4.78 -9.47
C TRP A 195 22.71 3.60 -10.43
N PHE A 196 21.88 2.62 -10.09
CA PHE A 196 21.64 1.43 -10.91
C PHE A 196 20.64 1.69 -12.06
N ASN A 197 19.93 2.82 -12.05
CA ASN A 197 18.90 3.10 -13.05
C ASN A 197 19.52 3.69 -14.32
N LEU A 198 19.64 2.86 -15.36
CA LEU A 198 20.24 3.21 -16.64
C LEU A 198 19.47 4.32 -17.39
N LEU A 199 18.16 4.47 -17.18
CA LEU A 199 17.36 5.48 -17.88
C LEU A 199 17.79 6.91 -17.54
N LEU A 200 18.25 7.16 -16.31
CA LEU A 200 18.73 8.48 -15.92
C LEU A 200 19.99 8.92 -16.67
N TYR A 201 20.81 7.96 -17.13
CA TYR A 201 21.95 8.24 -17.99
C TYR A 201 21.50 8.70 -19.38
N LEU A 202 20.40 8.14 -19.88
CA LEU A 202 19.78 8.57 -21.15
C LEU A 202 19.13 9.95 -21.04
N TYR A 203 18.52 10.28 -19.91
CA TYR A 203 18.03 11.64 -19.61
C TYR A 203 19.16 12.65 -19.60
N GLN A 204 20.30 12.32 -18.97
CA GLN A 204 21.45 13.21 -18.97
C GLN A 204 22.01 13.44 -20.38
N GLN A 205 22.14 12.39 -21.20
CA GLN A 205 22.55 12.56 -22.60
C GLN A 205 21.54 13.42 -23.39
N ALA A 206 20.25 13.26 -23.11
CA ALA A 206 19.19 14.04 -23.75
C ALA A 206 19.25 15.53 -23.35
N ILE A 207 19.39 15.85 -22.06
CA ILE A 207 19.47 17.24 -21.61
C ILE A 207 20.74 17.92 -22.13
N THR A 208 21.88 17.23 -22.12
CA THR A 208 23.13 17.77 -22.68
C THR A 208 22.97 18.06 -24.17
N SER A 209 22.36 17.15 -24.94
CA SER A 209 22.07 17.42 -26.36
C SER A 209 21.16 18.63 -26.54
N ASN A 210 20.15 18.77 -25.69
CA ASN A 210 19.22 19.90 -25.74
C ASN A 210 19.88 21.23 -25.34
N HIS A 211 20.80 21.23 -24.36
CA HIS A 211 21.59 22.40 -24.00
C HIS A 211 22.46 22.88 -25.15
N GLU A 212 23.13 21.95 -25.84
CA GLU A 212 23.90 22.28 -27.05
C GLU A 212 22.99 22.89 -28.12
N PHE A 213 21.77 22.35 -28.32
CA PHE A 213 20.83 22.90 -29.30
C PHE A 213 20.34 24.31 -28.95
N ILE A 214 20.13 24.62 -27.67
CA ILE A 214 19.77 25.96 -27.20
C ILE A 214 20.90 26.94 -27.49
N ALA A 215 22.14 26.55 -27.19
CA ALA A 215 23.32 27.38 -27.43
C ALA A 215 23.56 27.58 -28.94
N ASP A 216 23.50 26.52 -29.74
CA ASP A 216 23.61 26.57 -31.20
C ASP A 216 22.55 27.51 -31.81
N ALA A 217 21.28 27.38 -31.39
CA ALA A 217 20.18 28.20 -31.89
C ALA A 217 20.31 29.69 -31.52
N ALA A 218 20.97 30.01 -30.39
CA ALA A 218 21.25 31.38 -30.01
C ALA A 218 22.35 32.01 -30.87
N VAL A 219 23.40 31.26 -31.20
CA VAL A 219 24.49 31.72 -32.10
C VAL A 219 23.99 31.91 -33.53
N LEU A 220 23.07 31.06 -34.00
CA LEU A 220 22.46 31.17 -35.33
C LEU A 220 21.66 32.47 -35.54
N ARG A 221 21.33 33.22 -34.48
CA ARG A 221 20.71 34.55 -34.61
C ARG A 221 21.69 35.61 -35.11
N THR A 222 22.99 35.39 -34.98
CA THR A 222 24.03 36.36 -35.33
C THR A 222 24.92 35.90 -36.49
N THR A 223 24.84 34.64 -36.91
CA THR A 223 25.72 34.05 -37.94
C THR A 223 24.96 33.08 -38.86
N THR A 224 25.43 32.93 -40.11
CA THR A 224 24.87 31.96 -41.04
C THR A 224 25.15 30.50 -40.65
N PRO A 225 24.22 29.56 -40.88
CA PRO A 225 24.39 28.15 -40.51
C PRO A 225 25.65 27.50 -41.07
N GLU A 226 26.04 27.82 -42.30
CA GLU A 226 27.22 27.25 -42.97
C GLU A 226 28.54 27.68 -42.34
N THR A 227 28.65 28.95 -41.98
CA THR A 227 29.84 29.51 -41.32
C THR A 227 30.01 28.89 -39.94
N TYR A 228 28.91 28.76 -39.21
CA TYR A 228 28.91 28.13 -37.90
C TYR A 228 29.18 26.62 -37.97
N ALA A 229 28.61 25.90 -38.94
CA ALA A 229 28.88 24.48 -39.14
C ALA A 229 30.37 24.20 -39.44
N ARG A 230 31.03 25.05 -40.23
CA ARG A 230 32.48 24.96 -40.48
C ARG A 230 33.29 25.17 -39.19
N LEU A 231 32.91 26.12 -38.34
CA LEU A 231 33.55 26.35 -37.05
C LEU A 231 33.45 25.12 -36.14
N LEU A 232 32.26 24.54 -36.02
CA LEU A 232 32.03 23.32 -35.24
C LEU A 232 32.85 22.14 -35.77
N ALA A 233 32.88 21.94 -37.09
CA ALA A 233 33.69 20.90 -37.71
C ALA A 233 35.18 21.08 -37.43
N ARG A 234 35.68 22.32 -37.52
CA ARG A 234 37.09 22.66 -37.25
C ARG A 234 37.47 22.42 -35.79
N GLN A 235 36.62 22.80 -34.85
CA GLN A 235 36.83 22.50 -33.42
C GLN A 235 36.85 20.99 -33.14
N MET A 236 36.00 20.22 -33.82
CA MET A 236 35.97 18.76 -33.66
C MET A 236 37.21 18.08 -34.25
N LEU A 237 37.64 18.46 -35.44
CA LEU A 237 38.86 17.93 -36.06
C LEU A 237 40.09 18.19 -35.18
N HIS A 238 40.16 19.35 -34.52
CA HIS A 238 41.22 19.66 -33.58
C HIS A 238 41.25 18.72 -32.35
N ARG A 239 40.08 18.25 -31.89
CA ARG A 239 39.96 17.28 -30.78
C ARG A 239 40.32 15.84 -31.18
N LEU A 240 40.44 15.52 -32.47
CA LEU A 240 40.77 14.17 -32.95
C LEU A 240 42.27 13.85 -32.95
N LYS A 241 43.13 14.70 -32.37
CA LYS A 241 44.54 14.39 -32.12
C LYS A 241 44.61 13.07 -31.31
N PHE A 242 45.07 12.01 -31.97
CA PHE A 242 44.96 10.57 -31.63
C PHE A 242 44.97 10.22 -30.12
N SER A 243 43.88 9.61 -29.65
CA SER A 243 43.79 8.85 -28.40
C SER A 243 42.84 7.67 -28.60
N PHE A 244 43.31 6.45 -28.32
CA PHE A 244 42.62 5.18 -28.57
C PHE A 244 41.45 4.86 -27.60
N GLY A 245 40.80 5.87 -27.01
CA GLY A 245 39.68 5.67 -26.08
C GLY A 245 38.55 6.69 -26.28
N ASN A 246 37.30 6.20 -26.36
CA ASN A 246 36.03 6.93 -26.54
C ASN A 246 35.64 7.37 -27.98
N TYR A 247 35.46 6.38 -28.86
CA TYR A 247 34.84 6.53 -30.18
C TYR A 247 33.30 6.77 -30.18
N PHE A 248 32.64 6.86 -29.02
CA PHE A 248 31.17 6.96 -28.92
C PHE A 248 30.60 8.38 -28.96
N ASN A 249 31.44 9.43 -29.00
CA ASN A 249 30.97 10.83 -29.04
C ASN A 249 30.61 11.36 -30.44
N LYS A 250 30.74 10.53 -31.50
CA LYS A 250 30.31 10.88 -32.87
C LYS A 250 28.82 11.28 -32.95
N SER A 251 27.98 10.78 -32.04
CA SER A 251 26.54 11.02 -32.11
C SER A 251 26.12 12.46 -31.78
N LEU A 252 26.84 13.19 -30.92
CA LEU A 252 26.40 14.51 -30.45
C LEU A 252 26.66 15.61 -31.49
N THR A 253 27.83 15.58 -32.12
CA THR A 253 28.23 16.55 -33.15
C THR A 253 27.44 16.35 -34.44
N LEU A 254 27.21 15.10 -34.84
CA LEU A 254 26.31 14.77 -35.95
C LEU A 254 24.87 15.22 -35.66
N LYS A 255 24.39 15.10 -34.42
CA LYS A 255 23.07 15.60 -34.01
C LYS A 255 23.00 17.13 -34.07
N ARG A 256 24.03 17.85 -33.62
CA ARG A 256 24.12 19.32 -33.73
C ARG A 256 24.06 19.75 -35.20
N MET A 257 24.88 19.16 -36.07
CA MET A 257 24.84 19.47 -37.52
C MET A 257 23.50 19.13 -38.17
N LYS A 258 22.89 17.99 -37.83
CA LYS A 258 21.55 17.64 -38.31
C LYS A 258 20.47 18.62 -37.83
N MET A 259 20.61 19.15 -36.62
CA MET A 259 19.72 20.19 -36.08
C MET A 259 19.87 21.51 -36.85
N LEU A 260 21.10 21.93 -37.16
CA LEU A 260 21.35 23.16 -37.94
C LEU A 260 20.63 23.16 -39.30
N GLN A 261 20.47 21.99 -39.92
CA GLN A 261 19.74 21.80 -41.19
C GLN A 261 18.20 21.84 -41.04
N GLN A 262 17.67 21.85 -39.81
CA GLN A 262 16.23 21.75 -39.52
C GLN A 262 15.66 23.04 -38.91
N THR A 263 16.46 24.10 -38.81
CA THR A 263 16.14 25.36 -38.12
C THR A 263 14.88 26.05 -38.64
N ASP A 264 14.50 25.84 -39.91
CA ASP A 264 13.34 26.49 -40.55
C ASP A 264 11.97 25.87 -40.21
N ARG A 265 11.95 24.73 -39.50
CA ARG A 265 10.68 24.06 -39.18
C ARG A 265 9.95 24.76 -38.03
N ARG A 266 8.69 25.14 -38.28
CA ARG A 266 7.80 25.69 -37.24
C ARG A 266 7.45 24.61 -36.20
N PRO A 267 7.54 24.92 -34.90
CA PRO A 267 7.21 23.95 -33.85
C PRO A 267 5.72 23.65 -33.81
N ASN A 268 5.35 22.38 -33.65
CA ASN A 268 3.95 22.01 -33.50
C ASN A 268 3.53 22.05 -32.03
N ASN A 269 2.76 23.07 -31.66
CA ASN A 269 2.29 23.26 -30.29
C ASN A 269 1.33 22.15 -29.81
N LEU A 270 0.62 21.46 -30.72
CA LEU A 270 -0.29 20.36 -30.34
C LEU A 270 0.48 19.16 -29.78
N LYS A 271 1.67 18.88 -30.32
CA LYS A 271 2.52 17.79 -29.82
C LYS A 271 3.05 18.02 -28.40
N LYS A 272 3.11 19.28 -27.96
CA LYS A 272 3.48 19.64 -26.58
C LYS A 272 2.37 19.25 -25.59
N LEU A 273 1.12 19.15 -26.04
CA LEU A 273 -0.01 18.72 -25.21
C LEU A 273 -0.06 17.19 -25.03
N ALA A 274 0.70 16.41 -25.81
CA ALA A 274 0.73 14.94 -25.73
C ALA A 274 1.19 14.41 -24.36
N VAL A 275 1.81 15.24 -23.52
CA VAL A 275 2.23 14.90 -22.16
C VAL A 275 1.03 14.73 -21.22
N LEU A 276 -0.03 15.54 -21.39
CA LEU A 276 -1.21 15.52 -20.52
C LEU A 276 -1.99 14.20 -20.54
N PRO A 277 -2.36 13.61 -21.70
CA PRO A 277 -3.09 12.34 -21.71
C PRO A 277 -2.25 11.19 -21.16
N ILE A 278 -0.94 11.15 -21.44
CA ILE A 278 -0.04 10.12 -20.91
C ILE A 278 0.11 10.26 -19.40
N LEU A 279 0.23 11.49 -18.89
CA LEU A 279 0.24 11.75 -17.45
C LEU A 279 -1.07 11.27 -16.79
N GLY A 280 -2.23 11.57 -17.40
CA GLY A 280 -3.53 11.09 -16.93
C GLY A 280 -3.65 9.57 -16.92
N VAL A 281 -3.18 8.90 -17.98
CA VAL A 281 -3.16 7.42 -18.06
C VAL A 281 -2.23 6.82 -17.02
N LEU A 282 -1.04 7.40 -16.79
CA LEU A 282 -0.11 6.90 -15.77
C LEU A 282 -0.69 7.03 -14.37
N ILE A 283 -1.27 8.20 -14.05
CA ILE A 283 -1.93 8.43 -12.75
C ILE A 283 -3.11 7.47 -12.58
N PHE A 284 -3.94 7.31 -13.61
CA PHE A 284 -5.09 6.40 -13.58
C PHE A 284 -4.66 4.92 -13.43
N ALA A 285 -3.72 4.46 -14.26
CA ALA A 285 -3.27 3.07 -14.25
C ALA A 285 -2.57 2.68 -12.94
N LEU A 286 -1.81 3.60 -12.33
CA LEU A 286 -1.16 3.36 -11.04
C LEU A 286 -2.12 3.51 -9.86
N SER A 287 -3.14 4.36 -9.99
CA SER A 287 -4.18 4.50 -8.95
C SER A 287 -5.22 3.38 -8.98
N CYS A 288 -5.44 2.73 -10.13
CA CYS A 288 -6.38 1.60 -10.30
C CYS A 288 -5.70 0.23 -10.25
N ALA A 289 -4.39 0.17 -9.95
CA ALA A 289 -3.67 -1.09 -9.82
C ALA A 289 -3.96 -1.73 -8.45
N ASP A 290 -5.19 -2.20 -8.26
CA ASP A 290 -5.46 -3.18 -7.22
C ASP A 290 -4.86 -4.50 -7.68
N THR A 291 -3.74 -4.89 -7.07
CA THR A 291 -3.27 -6.27 -7.14
C THR A 291 -4.32 -7.17 -6.50
N GLU A 292 -5.16 -7.79 -7.33
CA GLU A 292 -5.91 -8.98 -6.94
C GLU A 292 -4.90 -10.06 -6.50
N THR A 293 -4.93 -10.45 -5.23
CA THR A 293 -4.49 -11.76 -4.70
C THR A 293 -4.95 -11.89 -3.24
N PRO A 294 -5.19 -13.12 -2.76
CA PRO A 294 -6.49 -13.57 -2.26
C PRO A 294 -6.75 -13.22 -0.79
N LEU A 295 -8.03 -12.91 -0.49
CA LEU A 295 -8.72 -12.97 0.81
C LEU A 295 -7.79 -12.87 2.04
N LYS A 296 -7.35 -11.65 2.37
CA LYS A 296 -6.75 -11.34 3.68
C LYS A 296 -7.80 -10.76 4.62
N LYS A 297 -7.89 -11.40 5.79
CA LYS A 297 -8.79 -11.11 6.92
C LYS A 297 -8.78 -9.62 7.31
N PRO A 298 -9.94 -9.03 7.68
CA PRO A 298 -9.99 -7.68 8.24
C PRO A 298 -9.17 -7.62 9.52
N THR A 299 -8.17 -6.74 9.54
CA THR A 299 -7.48 -6.34 10.77
C THR A 299 -7.99 -4.95 11.10
N GLU A 300 -8.90 -4.87 12.07
CA GLU A 300 -9.31 -3.60 12.68
C GLU A 300 -8.08 -2.91 13.28
N ASN A 301 -7.76 -1.72 12.77
CA ASN A 301 -6.97 -0.74 13.50
C ASN A 301 -7.94 0.31 14.02
N LEU A 302 -8.32 0.18 15.30
CA LEU A 302 -8.83 1.28 16.09
C LEU A 302 -7.70 2.29 16.27
N ASN A 303 -7.82 3.44 15.63
CA ASN A 303 -7.17 4.67 16.12
C ASN A 303 -8.21 5.78 16.08
N GLN A 304 -8.73 6.06 17.27
CA GLN A 304 -9.53 7.23 17.59
C GLN A 304 -8.73 8.49 17.24
N SER A 305 -9.29 9.32 16.37
CA SER A 305 -8.92 10.73 16.27
C SER A 305 -9.85 11.50 17.19
N GLN A 306 -9.28 12.11 18.23
CA GLN A 306 -9.94 13.06 19.10
C GLN A 306 -10.24 14.32 18.31
N ALA A 307 -11.52 14.56 18.05
CA ALA A 307 -12.06 15.88 17.76
C ALA A 307 -13.21 16.11 18.75
N GLU A 308 -12.96 16.97 19.73
CA GLU A 308 -13.98 17.47 20.64
C GLU A 308 -15.07 18.18 19.82
N SER A 309 -16.24 17.57 19.73
CA SER A 309 -17.48 18.27 19.49
C SER A 309 -18.50 17.72 20.48
N GLN A 310 -19.10 18.62 21.26
CA GLN A 310 -20.21 18.28 22.14
C GLN A 310 -21.38 17.84 21.26
N ILE A 311 -21.57 16.52 21.15
CA ILE A 311 -22.71 15.93 20.45
C ILE A 311 -23.48 15.08 21.45
N ASN A 312 -24.78 15.30 21.43
CA ASN A 312 -25.81 14.71 22.26
C ASN A 312 -25.69 13.17 22.28
N ARG A 313 -25.46 12.58 23.47
CA ARG A 313 -25.23 11.13 23.69
C ARG A 313 -26.49 10.25 23.56
N ASP A 314 -27.53 10.72 22.88
CA ASP A 314 -28.83 10.06 22.81
C ASP A 314 -29.12 9.35 21.46
N ASP A 315 -28.27 9.58 20.45
CA ASP A 315 -28.49 9.08 19.08
C ASP A 315 -27.37 8.15 18.54
N GLU A 316 -26.42 7.72 19.38
CA GLU A 316 -25.38 6.78 18.95
C GLU A 316 -25.97 5.40 18.63
N VAL A 317 -25.70 4.90 17.42
CA VAL A 317 -26.13 3.58 16.95
C VAL A 317 -24.98 2.58 17.13
N PHE A 318 -25.21 1.57 17.95
CA PHE A 318 -24.23 0.57 18.31
C PHE A 318 -24.33 -0.65 17.38
N THR A 319 -23.17 -1.21 17.01
CA THR A 319 -23.06 -2.47 16.25
C THR A 319 -22.77 -3.67 17.14
N PHE A 320 -22.32 -3.44 18.37
CA PHE A 320 -22.03 -4.46 19.37
C PHE A 320 -22.62 -4.04 20.71
N VAL A 321 -23.41 -4.93 21.32
CA VAL A 321 -24.04 -4.73 22.64
C VAL A 321 -23.95 -6.01 23.45
N GLU A 322 -23.97 -5.88 24.78
CA GLU A 322 -23.92 -7.04 25.69
C GLU A 322 -25.15 -7.93 25.56
N GLN A 323 -26.32 -7.32 25.35
CA GLN A 323 -27.58 -8.02 25.08
C GLN A 323 -28.14 -7.54 23.75
N ASN A 324 -28.26 -8.44 22.78
CA ASN A 324 -28.79 -8.14 21.46
C ASN A 324 -30.31 -7.87 21.49
N PRO A 325 -30.83 -7.06 20.54
CA PRO A 325 -32.26 -6.91 20.37
C PRO A 325 -32.96 -8.25 20.07
N VAL A 326 -34.15 -8.45 20.65
CA VAL A 326 -34.89 -9.71 20.52
C VAL A 326 -36.28 -9.44 19.93
N PHE A 327 -36.63 -10.15 18.86
CA PHE A 327 -37.97 -10.11 18.28
C PHE A 327 -39.02 -10.60 19.29
N PRO A 328 -40.24 -10.04 19.34
CA PRO A 328 -41.27 -10.48 20.28
C PRO A 328 -41.58 -11.98 20.18
N GLY A 329 -41.19 -12.71 21.23
CA GLY A 329 -41.32 -14.17 21.31
C GLY A 329 -40.28 -14.97 20.51
N GLY A 330 -39.12 -14.36 20.23
CA GLY A 330 -37.91 -15.04 19.79
C GLY A 330 -37.77 -15.17 18.28
N LEU A 331 -36.62 -15.72 17.87
CA LEU A 331 -36.24 -15.89 16.46
C LEU A 331 -37.22 -16.79 15.69
N GLU A 332 -37.77 -17.81 16.33
CA GLU A 332 -38.75 -18.73 15.70
C GLU A 332 -40.00 -17.99 15.24
N LYS A 333 -40.57 -17.12 16.10
CA LYS A 333 -41.72 -16.29 15.73
C LYS A 333 -41.37 -15.24 14.69
N MET A 334 -40.15 -14.74 14.68
CA MET A 334 -39.67 -13.84 13.63
C MET A 334 -39.70 -14.53 12.26
N TYR A 335 -39.16 -15.75 12.15
CA TYR A 335 -39.17 -16.50 10.90
C TYR A 335 -40.58 -16.88 10.47
N ALA A 336 -41.44 -17.30 11.41
CA ALA A 336 -42.85 -17.58 11.12
C ALA A 336 -43.59 -16.32 10.63
N PHE A 337 -43.35 -15.17 11.26
CA PHE A 337 -43.90 -13.88 10.83
C PHE A 337 -43.46 -13.54 9.41
N ILE A 338 -42.15 -13.64 9.11
CA ILE A 338 -41.61 -13.35 7.78
C ILE A 338 -42.23 -14.31 6.76
N GLY A 339 -42.22 -15.62 7.01
CA GLY A 339 -42.78 -16.61 6.09
C GLY A 339 -44.26 -16.39 5.79
N ASN A 340 -45.07 -16.04 6.79
CA ASN A 340 -46.51 -15.80 6.62
C ASN A 340 -46.83 -14.43 5.99
N THR A 341 -45.96 -13.45 6.16
CA THR A 341 -46.17 -12.07 5.67
C THR A 341 -45.58 -11.85 4.29
N MET A 342 -44.57 -12.64 3.91
CA MET A 342 -43.82 -12.51 2.67
C MET A 342 -44.65 -12.91 1.46
N LYS A 343 -44.66 -12.05 0.44
CA LYS A 343 -45.29 -12.28 -0.85
C LYS A 343 -44.21 -12.31 -1.91
N TYR A 344 -44.08 -13.44 -2.60
CA TYR A 344 -43.11 -13.55 -3.67
C TYR A 344 -43.52 -12.63 -4.85
N PRO A 345 -42.69 -11.66 -5.27
CA PRO A 345 -43.05 -10.74 -6.35
C PRO A 345 -43.23 -11.46 -7.70
N GLU A 346 -44.33 -11.18 -8.41
CA GLU A 346 -44.65 -11.86 -9.69
C GLU A 346 -43.59 -11.65 -10.78
N ALA A 347 -42.93 -10.48 -10.80
CA ALA A 347 -41.83 -10.21 -11.72
C ALA A 347 -40.62 -11.13 -11.44
N ALA A 348 -40.22 -11.26 -10.17
CA ALA A 348 -39.16 -12.17 -9.74
C ALA A 348 -39.53 -13.63 -10.01
N LYS A 349 -40.82 -13.98 -9.87
CA LYS A 349 -41.34 -15.32 -10.13
C LYS A 349 -41.26 -15.70 -11.61
N LYS A 350 -41.67 -14.79 -12.50
CA LYS A 350 -41.55 -14.96 -13.96
C LYS A 350 -40.09 -15.06 -14.41
N ALA A 351 -39.20 -14.37 -13.72
CA ALA A 351 -37.76 -14.36 -14.01
C ALA A 351 -36.98 -15.49 -13.31
N ASN A 352 -37.65 -16.38 -12.58
CA ASN A 352 -37.03 -17.50 -11.83
C ASN A 352 -35.92 -17.07 -10.84
N LEU A 353 -36.07 -15.94 -10.15
CA LEU A 353 -35.01 -15.35 -9.31
C LEU A 353 -34.99 -15.89 -7.88
N GLU A 354 -34.10 -16.84 -7.59
CA GLU A 354 -33.89 -17.36 -6.23
C GLU A 354 -32.60 -16.82 -5.60
N GLY A 355 -32.60 -16.57 -4.28
CA GLY A 355 -31.41 -16.06 -3.61
C GLY A 355 -31.69 -15.35 -2.28
N ASN A 356 -30.66 -14.70 -1.74
CA ASN A 356 -30.73 -13.98 -0.47
C ASN A 356 -30.72 -12.47 -0.69
N VAL A 357 -31.69 -11.77 -0.09
CA VAL A 357 -31.68 -10.33 0.14
C VAL A 357 -31.18 -10.08 1.56
N ILE A 358 -30.22 -9.19 1.75
CA ILE A 358 -29.71 -8.82 3.09
C ILE A 358 -30.14 -7.40 3.40
N ALA A 359 -30.93 -7.25 4.45
CA ALA A 359 -31.38 -5.96 4.96
C ALA A 359 -30.64 -5.59 6.25
N GLN A 360 -30.40 -4.30 6.42
CA GLN A 360 -29.85 -3.72 7.64
C GLN A 360 -30.79 -2.60 8.11
N PHE A 361 -31.03 -2.52 9.40
CA PHE A 361 -31.91 -1.51 10.00
C PHE A 361 -31.52 -1.24 11.45
N VAL A 362 -31.99 -0.13 12.01
CA VAL A 362 -31.73 0.27 13.40
C VAL A 362 -32.94 -0.04 14.26
N ILE A 363 -32.72 -0.78 15.34
CA ILE A 363 -33.69 -1.02 16.39
C ILE A 363 -33.44 0.02 17.48
N THR A 364 -34.39 0.92 17.72
CA THR A 364 -34.22 2.00 18.69
C THR A 364 -34.28 1.50 20.13
N LYS A 365 -33.94 2.37 21.10
CA LYS A 365 -34.09 2.10 22.54
C LYS A 365 -35.53 1.80 22.96
N GLU A 366 -36.53 2.18 22.16
CA GLU A 366 -37.94 1.83 22.32
C GLU A 366 -38.35 0.56 21.56
N GLY A 367 -37.42 -0.08 20.85
CA GLY A 367 -37.68 -1.28 20.07
C GLY A 367 -38.26 -1.04 18.68
N LYS A 368 -38.35 0.21 18.21
CA LYS A 368 -38.87 0.51 16.87
C LYS A 368 -37.82 0.28 15.81
N ILE A 369 -38.24 -0.12 14.62
CA ILE A 369 -37.35 -0.26 13.47
C ILE A 369 -37.31 1.06 12.69
N THR A 370 -36.10 1.53 12.40
CA THR A 370 -35.80 2.73 11.62
C THR A 370 -34.68 2.43 10.62
N ASP A 371 -34.46 3.31 9.64
CA ASP A 371 -33.33 3.25 8.70
C ASP A 371 -33.13 1.92 7.98
N VAL A 372 -34.21 1.38 7.38
CA VAL A 372 -34.16 0.12 6.63
C VAL A 372 -33.43 0.31 5.30
N GLN A 373 -32.27 -0.32 5.16
CA GLN A 373 -31.41 -0.31 3.99
C GLN A 373 -31.18 -1.73 3.47
N ILE A 374 -31.08 -1.89 2.15
CA ILE A 374 -30.70 -3.16 1.53
C ILE A 374 -29.21 -3.12 1.25
N VAL A 375 -28.48 -4.05 1.89
CA VAL A 375 -27.02 -4.17 1.77
C VAL A 375 -26.65 -5.16 0.67
N LYS A 376 -27.48 -6.18 0.45
CA LYS A 376 -27.34 -7.11 -0.68
C LYS A 376 -28.69 -7.29 -1.36
N SER A 377 -28.74 -6.85 -2.62
CA SER A 377 -29.93 -6.93 -3.47
C SER A 377 -29.97 -8.25 -4.24
N LEU A 378 -31.19 -8.76 -4.46
CA LEU A 378 -31.47 -9.86 -5.41
C LEU A 378 -32.15 -9.31 -6.68
N SER A 379 -33.14 -8.45 -6.49
CA SER A 379 -33.85 -7.71 -7.54
C SER A 379 -34.59 -6.51 -6.90
N PRO A 380 -34.86 -5.43 -7.65
CA PRO A 380 -35.60 -4.28 -7.13
C PRO A 380 -36.95 -4.65 -6.49
N GLU A 381 -37.64 -5.65 -7.04
CA GLU A 381 -38.96 -6.09 -6.58
C GLU A 381 -38.86 -6.90 -5.29
N THR A 382 -37.85 -7.77 -5.16
CA THR A 382 -37.59 -8.49 -3.90
C THR A 382 -37.10 -7.56 -2.81
N ASP A 383 -36.35 -6.51 -3.15
CA ASP A 383 -35.88 -5.51 -2.21
C ASP A 383 -37.04 -4.67 -1.65
N ALA A 384 -37.98 -4.27 -2.52
CA ALA A 384 -39.20 -3.57 -2.13
C ALA A 384 -40.05 -4.44 -1.19
N GLU A 385 -40.19 -5.72 -1.50
CA GLU A 385 -40.91 -6.67 -0.64
C GLU A 385 -40.21 -6.89 0.71
N THR A 386 -38.88 -7.03 0.72
CA THR A 386 -38.09 -7.14 1.94
C THR A 386 -38.26 -5.90 2.84
N LYS A 387 -38.19 -4.70 2.27
CA LYS A 387 -38.43 -3.44 3.01
C LYS A 387 -39.84 -3.40 3.59
N ARG A 388 -40.86 -3.82 2.82
CA ARG A 388 -42.26 -3.87 3.28
C ARG A 388 -42.43 -4.82 4.46
N VAL A 389 -41.88 -6.03 4.40
CA VAL A 389 -42.01 -7.03 5.47
C VAL A 389 -41.30 -6.57 6.74
N ILE A 390 -40.12 -5.95 6.63
CA ILE A 390 -39.39 -5.41 7.80
C ILE A 390 -40.16 -4.25 8.43
N ALA A 391 -40.74 -3.36 7.63
CA ALA A 391 -41.54 -2.24 8.14
C ALA A 391 -42.82 -2.69 8.88
N LEU A 392 -43.30 -3.91 8.64
CA LEU A 392 -44.46 -4.49 9.32
C LEU A 392 -44.13 -5.23 10.62
N MET A 393 -42.85 -5.36 10.97
CA MET A 393 -42.46 -6.06 12.19
C MET A 393 -42.96 -5.31 13.43
N PRO A 394 -43.39 -6.03 14.49
CA PRO A 394 -43.74 -5.42 15.76
C PRO A 394 -42.52 -4.81 16.46
N ASN A 395 -42.74 -3.99 17.49
CA ASN A 395 -41.65 -3.43 18.30
C ASN A 395 -40.84 -4.54 18.97
N TRP A 396 -39.52 -4.48 18.83
CA TRP A 396 -38.56 -5.43 19.39
C TRP A 396 -38.27 -5.14 20.86
N GLN A 397 -37.70 -6.11 21.57
CA GLN A 397 -37.00 -5.81 22.81
C GLN A 397 -35.66 -5.14 22.44
N PRO A 398 -35.36 -3.94 22.98
CA PRO A 398 -34.16 -3.20 22.62
C PRO A 398 -32.90 -3.90 23.11
N GLY A 399 -31.78 -3.68 22.41
CA GLY A 399 -30.49 -4.13 22.89
C GLY A 399 -30.05 -3.32 24.11
N LYS A 400 -29.23 -3.92 24.97
CA LYS A 400 -28.76 -3.31 26.22
C LYS A 400 -27.25 -3.40 26.40
N GLN A 401 -26.69 -2.38 27.03
CA GLN A 401 -25.33 -2.35 27.57
C GLN A 401 -25.39 -1.75 28.98
N ASP A 402 -24.76 -2.40 29.95
CA ASP A 402 -24.83 -2.01 31.36
C ASP A 402 -26.29 -1.87 31.88
N GLY A 403 -27.21 -2.67 31.31
CA GLY A 403 -28.64 -2.64 31.62
C GLY A 403 -29.45 -1.49 30.99
N LYS A 404 -28.82 -0.55 30.27
CA LYS A 404 -29.50 0.58 29.60
C LYS A 404 -29.85 0.23 28.15
N PRO A 405 -31.07 0.56 27.67
CA PRO A 405 -31.46 0.31 26.29
C PRO A 405 -30.75 1.27 25.32
N LEU A 406 -30.33 0.76 24.16
CA LEU A 406 -29.57 1.48 23.14
C LEU A 406 -30.17 1.30 21.74
N ASN A 407 -29.83 2.21 20.83
CA ASN A 407 -30.11 2.04 19.41
C ASN A 407 -29.09 1.05 18.82
N VAL A 408 -29.56 -0.04 18.23
CA VAL A 408 -28.69 -1.12 17.73
C VAL A 408 -28.92 -1.37 16.24
N LYS A 409 -27.84 -1.41 15.47
CA LYS A 409 -27.86 -1.78 14.07
C LYS A 409 -27.97 -3.30 13.92
N TYR A 410 -29.05 -3.77 13.31
CA TYR A 410 -29.38 -5.17 13.12
C TYR A 410 -29.32 -5.56 11.63
N THR A 411 -28.86 -6.77 11.32
CA THR A 411 -28.74 -7.26 9.94
C THR A 411 -29.48 -8.59 9.80
N LEU A 412 -30.38 -8.67 8.82
CA LEU A 412 -31.28 -9.80 8.60
C LEU A 412 -31.19 -10.31 7.16
N PRO A 413 -30.69 -11.54 6.93
CA PRO A 413 -30.76 -12.19 5.63
C PRO A 413 -32.13 -12.87 5.42
N ILE A 414 -32.73 -12.63 4.26
CA ILE A 414 -34.03 -13.19 3.84
C ILE A 414 -33.84 -13.93 2.51
N ARG A 415 -34.30 -15.17 2.43
CA ARG A 415 -34.18 -16.01 1.22
C ARG A 415 -35.50 -16.07 0.45
N PHE A 416 -35.44 -15.85 -0.87
CA PHE A 416 -36.52 -16.10 -1.82
C PHE A 416 -36.26 -17.42 -2.57
N ALA A 417 -37.24 -18.33 -2.57
CA ALA A 417 -37.21 -19.60 -3.28
C ALA A 417 -38.61 -19.96 -3.84
N LEU A 418 -38.68 -20.55 -5.03
CA LEU A 418 -39.92 -20.78 -5.80
C LEU A 418 -40.62 -22.09 -5.46
N ASN A 419 -39.88 -23.05 -4.90
CA ASN A 419 -40.40 -24.35 -4.47
C ASN A 419 -40.05 -24.58 -3.00
N PRO A 420 -40.92 -24.20 -2.04
CA PRO A 420 -40.70 -24.53 -0.64
C PRO A 420 -40.71 -26.05 -0.38
N SER A 421 -41.36 -26.83 -1.26
CA SER A 421 -41.60 -28.28 -1.07
C SER A 421 -40.50 -29.21 -1.58
N ASN A 422 -39.60 -28.77 -2.47
CA ASN A 422 -38.38 -29.52 -2.85
C ASN A 422 -37.14 -29.06 -2.06
N SER A 423 -37.35 -28.21 -1.06
CA SER A 423 -36.46 -27.97 0.06
C SER A 423 -37.08 -28.41 1.39
N THR A 424 -37.85 -29.51 1.38
CA THR A 424 -38.15 -30.24 2.61
C THR A 424 -36.98 -31.18 2.91
N GLY A 425 -35.88 -30.55 3.30
CA GLY A 425 -34.65 -31.17 3.80
C GLY A 425 -33.96 -30.29 4.84
N ALA A 426 -34.72 -29.43 5.51
CA ALA A 426 -34.43 -28.87 6.82
C ALA A 426 -35.76 -28.38 7.43
N SER A 427 -36.75 -29.26 7.46
CA SER A 427 -37.66 -29.21 8.59
C SER A 427 -36.78 -29.35 9.84
N ASN A 428 -36.80 -28.37 10.73
CA ASN A 428 -36.55 -28.65 12.15
C ASN A 428 -37.73 -29.46 12.73
N GLN A 429 -38.16 -30.52 12.02
CA GLN A 429 -38.81 -31.67 12.59
C GLN A 429 -37.72 -32.71 12.79
N LEU A 430 -37.40 -32.90 14.06
CA LEU A 430 -36.99 -34.14 14.69
C LEU A 430 -37.18 -35.37 13.77
N THR A 431 -36.11 -35.82 13.14
CA THR A 431 -35.97 -37.24 12.79
C THR A 431 -35.16 -37.91 13.91
N PRO A 432 -35.75 -38.82 14.68
CA PRO A 432 -35.08 -39.51 15.77
C PRO A 432 -34.17 -40.58 15.20
N GLN A 433 -32.86 -40.34 15.24
CA GLN A 433 -31.87 -41.37 14.98
C GLN A 433 -31.10 -41.64 16.27
N ASN A 434 -31.68 -42.56 17.06
CA ASN A 434 -31.09 -43.36 18.15
C ASN A 434 -29.89 -42.76 18.90
N ASN A 435 -30.18 -41.90 19.87
CA ASN A 435 -29.84 -42.20 21.27
C ASN A 435 -30.68 -41.29 22.20
N PRO A 436 -31.24 -41.79 23.31
CA PRO A 436 -32.14 -41.02 24.15
C PRO A 436 -31.33 -39.99 24.92
N ASN A 437 -31.48 -38.70 24.56
CA ASN A 437 -31.61 -37.55 25.46
C ASN A 437 -31.23 -36.24 24.73
N GLU A 438 -32.26 -35.43 24.48
CA GLU A 438 -32.25 -33.94 24.34
C GLU A 438 -31.77 -33.30 23.01
N PRO A 439 -32.47 -32.25 22.52
CA PRO A 439 -32.08 -31.49 21.33
C PRO A 439 -30.76 -30.73 21.52
N ILE A 440 -29.99 -30.58 20.42
CA ILE A 440 -28.71 -29.86 20.37
C ILE A 440 -28.92 -28.56 19.61
N PHE A 441 -28.51 -27.43 20.20
CA PHE A 441 -28.68 -26.10 19.63
C PHE A 441 -27.37 -25.57 19.03
N THR A 442 -27.46 -24.90 17.89
CA THR A 442 -26.32 -24.22 17.24
C THR A 442 -26.25 -22.73 17.55
N GLN A 443 -27.37 -22.14 18.03
CA GLN A 443 -27.48 -20.77 18.52
C GLN A 443 -28.42 -20.76 19.72
N VAL A 444 -27.99 -20.14 20.82
CA VAL A 444 -28.74 -20.05 22.08
C VAL A 444 -28.71 -18.63 22.62
N GLU A 445 -29.65 -18.29 23.50
CA GLU A 445 -29.75 -16.95 24.11
C GLU A 445 -28.53 -16.62 24.97
N GLN A 446 -28.02 -17.62 25.70
CA GLN A 446 -26.77 -17.53 26.44
C GLN A 446 -25.84 -18.64 25.97
N ASN A 447 -24.74 -18.29 25.30
CA ASN A 447 -23.77 -19.27 24.82
C ASN A 447 -23.02 -19.96 25.98
N PRO A 448 -22.57 -21.21 25.79
CA PRO A 448 -21.71 -21.88 26.76
C PRO A 448 -20.41 -21.10 26.98
N GLN A 449 -19.96 -21.03 28.23
CA GLN A 449 -18.72 -20.33 28.59
C GLN A 449 -17.73 -21.28 29.24
N PHE A 450 -16.45 -21.17 28.89
CA PHE A 450 -15.39 -21.89 29.58
C PHE A 450 -15.31 -21.43 31.05
N SER A 451 -15.06 -22.36 31.98
CA SER A 451 -14.96 -22.03 33.41
C SER A 451 -13.93 -20.92 33.68
N GLY A 452 -14.42 -19.75 34.08
CA GLY A 452 -13.62 -18.55 34.32
C GLY A 452 -13.25 -17.74 33.07
N GLY A 453 -14.03 -17.88 32.01
CA GLY A 453 -14.01 -17.01 30.84
C GLY A 453 -13.02 -17.41 29.75
N LEU A 454 -13.07 -16.66 28.65
CA LEU A 454 -12.30 -16.91 27.44
C LEU A 454 -10.78 -16.82 27.69
N GLU A 455 -10.34 -15.94 28.59
CA GLU A 455 -8.93 -15.78 28.94
C GLU A 455 -8.32 -17.04 29.58
N LYS A 456 -9.04 -17.68 30.51
CA LYS A 456 -8.61 -18.95 31.10
C LYS A 456 -8.62 -20.09 30.11
N MET A 457 -9.53 -20.07 29.14
CA MET A 457 -9.53 -21.03 28.03
C MET A 457 -8.24 -20.91 27.21
N TYR A 458 -7.82 -19.68 26.89
CA TYR A 458 -6.56 -19.45 26.17
C TYR A 458 -5.33 -19.89 26.97
N GLN A 459 -5.28 -19.58 28.27
CA GLN A 459 -4.21 -20.05 29.15
C GLN A 459 -4.16 -21.57 29.24
N PHE A 460 -5.33 -22.22 29.38
CA PHE A 460 -5.43 -23.68 29.41
C PHE A 460 -4.91 -24.30 28.11
N LEU A 461 -5.31 -23.77 26.96
CA LEU A 461 -4.92 -24.27 25.65
C LEU A 461 -3.42 -24.04 25.38
N GLY A 462 -2.88 -22.89 25.77
CA GLY A 462 -1.44 -22.59 25.67
C GLY A 462 -0.56 -23.50 26.53
N THR A 463 -1.02 -23.87 27.73
CA THR A 463 -0.25 -24.76 28.64
C THR A 463 -0.37 -26.24 28.24
N ASN A 464 -1.52 -26.66 27.71
CA ASN A 464 -1.80 -28.07 27.49
C ASN A 464 -1.53 -28.54 26.06
N ILE A 465 -1.55 -27.68 25.04
CA ILE A 465 -1.27 -28.08 23.66
C ILE A 465 0.24 -28.20 23.43
N LYS A 466 0.65 -29.35 22.92
CA LYS A 466 2.01 -29.70 22.54
C LYS A 466 2.06 -29.92 21.04
N TYR A 467 2.91 -29.17 20.35
CA TYR A 467 3.07 -29.35 18.90
C TYR A 467 3.65 -30.73 18.59
N PRO A 468 2.97 -31.56 17.79
CA PRO A 468 3.46 -32.89 17.46
C PRO A 468 4.80 -32.84 16.72
N LYS A 469 5.79 -33.64 17.16
CA LYS A 469 7.15 -33.66 16.57
C LYS A 469 7.14 -33.95 15.07
N ALA A 470 6.25 -34.84 14.61
CA ALA A 470 6.08 -35.15 13.19
C ALA A 470 5.62 -33.93 12.38
N ALA A 471 4.69 -33.12 12.92
CA ALA A 471 4.21 -31.90 12.28
C ALA A 471 5.28 -30.79 12.28
N VAL A 472 6.14 -30.73 13.30
CA VAL A 472 7.32 -29.85 13.31
C VAL A 472 8.34 -30.27 12.25
N GLN A 473 8.68 -31.56 12.18
CA GLN A 473 9.64 -32.09 11.18
C GLN A 473 9.17 -31.90 9.74
N ALA A 474 7.86 -31.95 9.51
CA ALA A 474 7.23 -31.73 8.21
C ALA A 474 6.93 -30.25 7.91
N ASN A 475 7.34 -29.31 8.77
CA ASN A 475 7.09 -27.86 8.65
C ASN A 475 5.60 -27.51 8.42
N LEU A 476 4.69 -28.24 9.08
CA LEU A 476 3.25 -28.09 8.87
C LEU A 476 2.66 -27.01 9.77
N GLU A 477 2.38 -25.83 9.21
CA GLU A 477 1.68 -24.73 9.87
C GLU A 477 0.24 -24.59 9.34
N GLY A 478 -0.69 -24.20 10.21
CA GLY A 478 -2.06 -23.94 9.77
C GLY A 478 -3.09 -24.04 10.87
N MET A 479 -4.33 -24.35 10.48
CA MET A 479 -5.50 -24.24 11.34
C MET A 479 -6.20 -25.59 11.45
N VAL A 480 -6.36 -26.07 12.68
CA VAL A 480 -7.29 -27.15 13.03
C VAL A 480 -8.57 -26.52 13.56
N VAL A 481 -9.72 -26.82 12.96
CA VAL A 481 -11.03 -26.38 13.47
C VAL A 481 -11.74 -27.59 14.04
N ALA A 482 -11.97 -27.56 15.34
CA ALA A 482 -12.67 -28.61 16.07
C ALA A 482 -14.08 -28.16 16.44
N LYS A 483 -15.03 -29.06 16.33
CA LYS A 483 -16.44 -28.88 16.65
C LYS A 483 -16.84 -29.90 17.72
N PHE A 484 -17.46 -29.48 18.80
CA PHE A 484 -17.83 -30.37 19.90
C PHE A 484 -19.10 -29.88 20.60
N GLN A 485 -19.75 -30.79 21.32
CA GLN A 485 -20.97 -30.49 22.06
C GLN A 485 -20.64 -30.15 23.51
N VAL A 486 -21.11 -29.01 24.00
CA VAL A 486 -21.17 -28.69 25.44
C VAL A 486 -22.55 -29.10 25.96
N THR A 487 -22.58 -30.07 26.86
CA THR A 487 -23.83 -30.59 27.43
C THR A 487 -24.45 -29.63 28.45
N LYS A 488 -25.72 -29.84 28.82
CA LYS A 488 -26.40 -29.13 29.92
C LYS A 488 -25.68 -29.20 31.28
N ALA A 489 -24.80 -30.20 31.47
CA ALA A 489 -23.98 -30.37 32.65
C ALA A 489 -22.59 -29.72 32.51
N GLY A 490 -22.33 -29.02 31.40
CA GLY A 490 -21.05 -28.39 31.10
C GLY A 490 -19.96 -29.34 30.60
N LYS A 491 -20.25 -30.63 30.40
CA LYS A 491 -19.27 -31.60 29.90
C LYS A 491 -19.18 -31.56 28.38
N ILE A 492 -17.99 -31.78 27.84
CA ILE A 492 -17.75 -31.87 26.39
C ILE A 492 -18.00 -33.29 25.89
N LYS A 493 -18.67 -33.41 24.74
CA LYS A 493 -18.89 -34.66 24.00
C LYS A 493 -18.73 -34.43 22.50
N ASP A 494 -18.64 -35.53 21.74
CA ASP A 494 -18.71 -35.54 20.26
C ASP A 494 -17.72 -34.61 19.55
N ILE A 495 -16.44 -34.70 19.91
CA ILE A 495 -15.37 -33.89 19.31
C ILE A 495 -15.11 -34.37 17.87
N LYS A 496 -15.44 -33.53 16.89
CA LYS A 496 -15.22 -33.72 15.46
C LYS A 496 -14.24 -32.67 14.94
N ILE A 497 -13.42 -33.04 13.96
CA ILE A 497 -12.55 -32.08 13.27
C ILE A 497 -13.24 -31.71 11.96
N GLU A 498 -13.55 -30.43 11.81
CA GLU A 498 -14.18 -29.86 10.61
C GLU A 498 -13.13 -29.41 9.59
N LYS A 499 -12.02 -28.87 10.08
CA LYS A 499 -10.85 -28.54 9.26
C LYS A 499 -9.62 -29.20 9.84
N SER A 500 -9.04 -30.12 9.07
CA SER A 500 -7.81 -30.82 9.42
C SER A 500 -6.59 -30.06 8.92
N LEU A 501 -5.50 -30.13 9.69
CA LEU A 501 -4.15 -29.70 9.26
C LEU A 501 -3.26 -30.92 8.99
N SER A 502 -3.23 -31.87 9.93
CA SER A 502 -2.53 -33.14 9.84
C SER A 502 -3.12 -34.13 10.85
N PRO A 503 -3.06 -35.46 10.63
CA PRO A 503 -3.57 -36.45 11.57
C PRO A 503 -3.02 -36.28 13.00
N GLU A 504 -1.75 -35.87 13.13
CA GLU A 504 -1.07 -35.68 14.41
C GLU A 504 -1.55 -34.42 15.13
N THR A 505 -1.74 -33.31 14.40
CA THR A 505 -2.30 -32.08 14.99
C THR A 505 -3.77 -32.23 15.35
N ASP A 506 -4.50 -33.04 14.59
CA ASP A 506 -5.90 -33.37 14.88
C ASP A 506 -6.02 -34.23 16.14
N ALA A 507 -5.15 -35.22 16.30
CA ALA A 507 -5.06 -36.03 17.51
C ALA A 507 -4.74 -35.17 18.75
N GLU A 508 -3.81 -34.23 18.59
CA GLU A 508 -3.45 -33.31 19.67
C GLU A 508 -4.60 -32.34 20.03
N ALA A 509 -5.27 -31.77 19.04
CA ALA A 509 -6.44 -30.93 19.27
C ALA A 509 -7.55 -31.69 20.02
N LYS A 510 -7.85 -32.93 19.60
CA LYS A 510 -8.83 -33.79 20.28
C LYS A 510 -8.41 -34.11 21.72
N ARG A 511 -7.13 -34.43 21.96
CA ARG A 511 -6.60 -34.73 23.29
C ARG A 511 -6.82 -33.57 24.24
N VAL A 512 -6.47 -32.35 23.83
CA VAL A 512 -6.57 -31.17 24.71
C VAL A 512 -8.01 -30.72 24.92
N ILE A 513 -8.86 -30.78 23.89
CA ILE A 513 -10.29 -30.49 24.05
C ILE A 513 -10.93 -31.49 25.04
N SER A 514 -10.53 -32.76 25.00
CA SER A 514 -11.01 -33.78 25.95
C SER A 514 -10.56 -33.53 27.40
N MET A 515 -9.50 -32.75 27.62
CA MET A 515 -8.98 -32.41 28.95
C MET A 515 -9.61 -31.14 29.55
N MET A 516 -10.44 -30.42 28.80
CA MET A 516 -11.00 -29.17 29.28
C MET A 516 -11.88 -29.39 30.53
N PRO A 517 -11.83 -28.45 31.51
CA PRO A 517 -12.71 -28.49 32.67
C PRO A 517 -14.17 -28.31 32.26
N THR A 518 -15.08 -28.57 33.20
CA THR A 518 -16.52 -28.35 33.01
C THR A 518 -16.81 -26.90 32.59
N TRP A 519 -17.65 -26.71 31.59
CA TRP A 519 -18.11 -25.40 31.10
C TRP A 519 -19.35 -24.94 31.83
N GLU A 520 -19.61 -23.63 31.82
CA GLU A 520 -20.95 -23.11 32.06
C GLU A 520 -21.83 -23.47 30.85
N PRO A 521 -22.94 -24.19 31.04
CA PRO A 521 -23.77 -24.64 29.94
C PRO A 521 -24.48 -23.47 29.25
N GLY A 522 -24.72 -23.61 27.95
CA GLY A 522 -25.55 -22.65 27.25
C GLY A 522 -26.99 -22.70 27.75
N LYS A 523 -27.68 -21.57 27.77
CA LYS A 523 -29.08 -21.47 28.21
C LYS A 523 -29.98 -20.98 27.09
N GLN A 524 -31.18 -21.56 27.05
CA GLN A 524 -32.27 -21.12 26.21
C GLN A 524 -33.55 -21.07 27.04
N ASN A 525 -34.25 -19.95 27.02
CA ASN A 525 -35.38 -19.67 27.91
C ASN A 525 -35.01 -19.86 29.39
N GLY A 526 -33.77 -19.50 29.77
CA GLY A 526 -33.23 -19.68 31.12
C GLY A 526 -32.90 -21.13 31.54
N LYS A 527 -33.16 -22.14 30.69
CA LYS A 527 -32.85 -23.55 30.97
C LYS A 527 -31.54 -23.98 30.29
N PRO A 528 -30.69 -24.78 30.97
CA PRO A 528 -29.45 -25.28 30.36
C PRO A 528 -29.76 -26.29 29.26
N VAL A 529 -29.11 -26.13 28.10
CA VAL A 529 -29.31 -26.97 26.91
C VAL A 529 -27.98 -27.44 26.35
N ASN A 530 -28.01 -28.48 25.52
CA ASN A 530 -26.82 -28.94 24.83
C ASN A 530 -26.53 -28.01 23.64
N VAL A 531 -25.29 -27.53 23.51
CA VAL A 531 -24.91 -26.57 22.47
C VAL A 531 -23.71 -27.07 21.69
N GLU A 532 -23.74 -26.89 20.39
CA GLU A 532 -22.60 -27.15 19.52
C GLU A 532 -21.65 -25.95 19.50
N TYR A 533 -20.38 -26.19 19.81
CA TYR A 533 -19.33 -25.17 19.91
C TYR A 533 -18.21 -25.46 18.90
N THR A 534 -17.71 -24.40 18.25
CA THR A 534 -16.63 -24.50 17.26
C THR A 534 -15.41 -23.74 17.74
N LEU A 535 -14.29 -24.45 17.86
CA LEU A 535 -13.02 -23.94 18.37
C LEU A 535 -11.94 -23.99 17.28
N PRO A 536 -11.47 -22.84 16.78
CA PRO A 536 -10.32 -22.79 15.89
C PRO A 536 -8.98 -22.75 16.67
N ILE A 537 -8.08 -23.69 16.35
CA ILE A 537 -6.74 -23.82 16.92
C ILE A 537 -5.72 -23.64 15.78
N LYS A 538 -4.78 -22.71 15.92
CA LYS A 538 -3.70 -22.46 14.96
C LYS A 538 -2.37 -23.01 15.47
N PHE A 539 -1.75 -23.85 14.65
CA PHE A 539 -0.37 -24.30 14.80
C PHE A 539 0.53 -23.40 13.95
N SER A 540 1.55 -22.81 14.56
CA SER A 540 2.51 -21.92 13.89
C SER A 540 3.91 -22.19 14.44
N LEU A 541 4.90 -22.26 13.55
CA LEU A 541 6.32 -22.37 13.84
C LEU A 541 6.90 -20.95 13.78
N ASP A 542 6.80 -20.16 14.86
CA ASP A 542 7.41 -18.83 14.82
C ASP A 542 8.95 -18.94 14.81
N ALA A 543 9.58 -18.46 13.74
CA ALA A 543 10.94 -17.95 13.82
C ALA A 543 10.92 -16.72 14.72
N ALA A 544 11.55 -16.81 15.89
CA ALA A 544 11.66 -15.80 16.94
C ALA A 544 11.53 -14.35 16.44
N LYS A 545 10.36 -13.73 16.65
CA LYS A 545 10.31 -12.30 16.98
C LYS A 545 10.44 -12.21 18.49
N PRO A 546 11.36 -11.39 19.03
CA PRO A 546 11.47 -11.25 20.48
C PRO A 546 10.12 -10.81 21.03
N GLN A 547 9.58 -11.60 21.97
CA GLN A 547 8.59 -11.11 22.91
C GLN A 547 9.14 -9.80 23.45
N LYS A 548 8.45 -8.69 23.18
CA LYS A 548 8.69 -7.45 23.87
C LYS A 548 8.45 -7.78 25.34
N ALA A 549 9.53 -7.92 26.10
CA ALA A 549 9.46 -7.98 27.56
C ALA A 549 8.52 -6.85 27.99
N ALA A 550 7.60 -7.16 28.92
CA ALA A 550 6.81 -6.15 29.60
C ALA A 550 7.77 -5.01 29.97
N GLN A 551 7.54 -3.82 29.40
CA GLN A 551 8.44 -2.71 29.62
C GLN A 551 8.51 -2.49 31.13
N PRO A 552 9.70 -2.49 31.76
CA PRO A 552 9.80 -2.01 33.12
C PRO A 552 9.25 -0.58 33.15
N LEU A 553 8.43 -0.29 34.16
CA LEU A 553 7.93 1.05 34.45
C LEU A 553 9.07 2.06 34.24
N LYS A 554 8.89 2.99 33.29
CA LYS A 554 9.87 4.04 33.02
C LYS A 554 9.97 4.95 34.25
N THR A 555 10.90 4.67 35.15
CA THR A 555 11.38 5.65 36.12
C THR A 555 12.43 6.51 35.42
N GLY A 556 12.08 7.78 35.17
CA GLY A 556 12.97 8.75 34.56
C GLY A 556 13.35 9.83 35.58
N PHE A 557 14.65 10.09 35.71
CA PHE A 557 15.17 11.25 36.42
C PHE A 557 15.01 12.50 35.56
N PHE A 558 14.61 13.61 36.15
CA PHE A 558 14.73 14.92 35.52
C PHE A 558 15.44 15.88 36.46
N TRP A 559 16.34 16.66 35.87
CA TRP A 559 17.16 17.66 36.55
C TRP A 559 16.44 19.00 36.55
N ASN A 560 16.23 19.58 37.74
CA ASN A 560 15.82 20.98 37.88
C ASN A 560 16.43 21.56 39.17
N ASN A 561 17.01 22.77 39.09
CA ASN A 561 17.58 23.52 40.22
C ASN A 561 18.46 22.70 41.18
N ASN A 562 19.42 21.94 40.65
CA ASN A 562 20.44 21.20 41.42
C ASN A 562 19.91 20.14 42.41
N ARG A 563 18.68 19.61 42.24
CA ARG A 563 18.16 18.45 43.00
C ARG A 563 17.41 17.46 42.11
N ILE A 564 17.41 16.18 42.53
CA ILE A 564 16.77 15.06 41.83
C ILE A 564 15.42 14.74 42.49
N TYR A 565 14.36 14.54 41.70
CA TYR A 565 13.00 14.20 42.16
C TYR A 565 12.52 12.85 41.58
N TRP A 566 11.64 12.15 42.32
CA TRP A 566 10.99 10.90 41.90
C TRP A 566 9.53 11.16 41.52
N LYS A 567 9.05 10.56 40.41
CA LYS A 567 7.62 10.55 40.08
C LYS A 567 7.17 9.13 39.75
N THR A 568 6.36 8.54 40.61
CA THR A 568 5.59 7.32 40.37
C THR A 568 4.16 7.73 40.05
N SER A 569 3.69 7.58 38.80
CA SER A 569 2.28 7.82 38.48
C SER A 569 1.46 6.59 38.84
N LEU A 570 0.93 6.55 40.06
CA LEU A 570 -0.30 5.84 40.36
C LEU A 570 -1.43 6.85 40.13
N GLN A 571 -2.14 6.76 39.01
CA GLN A 571 -3.47 7.35 38.89
C GLN A 571 -4.47 6.23 39.09
N GLY A 572 -4.82 6.01 40.36
CA GLY A 572 -6.17 5.63 40.74
C GLY A 572 -6.99 6.89 41.00
N ASN A 573 -8.26 6.83 40.65
CA ASN A 573 -9.42 7.46 41.29
C ASN A 573 -10.62 6.68 40.71
N CYS A 574 -11.36 5.92 41.53
CA CYS A 574 -12.42 6.40 42.43
C CYS A 574 -13.59 7.01 41.66
#